data_AF-A0A3D2R386-F1
#
_entry.id   AF-A0A3D2R386-F1
#
_cell.length_a   1.000
_cell.length_b   1.000
_cell.length_c   1.000
_cell.angle_alpha   90.00
_cell.angle_beta   90.00
_cell.angle_gamma   90.00
#
_symmetry.space_group_name_H-M   'P 1'
#
loop_
_entity.id
_entity.type
_entity.pdbx_description
1 polymer ?
#
loop_
_entity_poly.entity_id
_entity_poly.type
_entity_poly.pdbx_seq_one_letter_code
_entity_poly.pdbx_strand_id
1 'polypeptide(L)'
;MRKMEHLKKNELTIGAVIFLATLMLMHTSFPLISSPELMPDYCVALSVALIASNFLNLNLLKVFILGLISDILVGELIGQYALIFIIVYFSSFIFNKYLFFTSARMIFIQHLILLLIAELSLFMTSISYQLDKDYSLYGIKIILTLLICLGYQKLFQYLKNKN
;
A
#
# COMPACT_ATOMS: atom_id res chain seq x y z
N MET A 1 -12.50 -9.50 28.33
CA MET A 1 -12.35 -8.10 27.88
C MET A 1 -10.88 -7.68 27.73
N ARG A 2 -10.04 -7.69 28.79
CA ARG A 2 -8.60 -7.31 28.72
C ARG A 2 -7.76 -8.03 27.64
N LYS A 3 -7.99 -9.32 27.39
CA LYS A 3 -7.23 -10.09 26.39
C LYS A 3 -7.48 -9.61 24.94
N MET A 4 -8.72 -9.21 24.61
CA MET A 4 -9.06 -8.67 23.28
C MET A 4 -8.49 -7.26 23.07
N GLU A 5 -8.46 -6.43 24.11
CA GLU A 5 -7.82 -5.11 24.04
C GLU A 5 -6.31 -5.23 23.85
N HIS A 6 -5.67 -6.20 24.50
CA HIS A 6 -4.24 -6.47 24.32
C HIS A 6 -3.90 -6.95 22.90
N LEU A 7 -4.74 -7.81 22.30
CA LEU A 7 -4.56 -8.26 20.91
C LEU A 7 -4.72 -7.11 19.91
N LYS A 8 -5.76 -6.28 20.05
CA LYS A 8 -5.97 -5.08 19.21
C LYS A 8 -4.83 -4.06 19.31
N LYS A 9 -4.28 -3.88 20.52
CA LYS A 9 -3.12 -2.99 20.75
C LYS A 9 -1.85 -3.52 20.07
N ASN A 10 -1.68 -4.84 20.03
CA ASN A 10 -0.54 -5.48 19.38
C ASN A 10 -0.57 -5.29 17.85
N GLU A 11 -1.73 -5.51 17.21
CA GLU A 11 -1.89 -5.30 15.76
C GLU A 11 -1.59 -3.87 15.33
N LEU A 12 -2.11 -2.87 16.05
CA LEU A 12 -1.83 -1.45 15.77
C LEU A 12 -0.34 -1.14 15.88
N THR A 13 0.33 -1.68 16.90
CA THR A 13 1.77 -1.47 17.12
C THR A 13 2.58 -2.10 15.99
N ILE A 14 2.27 -3.35 15.62
CA ILE A 14 2.91 -4.06 14.51
C ILE A 14 2.69 -3.31 13.19
N GLY A 15 1.46 -2.86 12.93
CA GLY A 15 1.13 -2.07 11.74
C GLY A 15 1.90 -0.75 11.68
N ALA A 16 2.05 -0.05 12.80
CA ALA A 16 2.84 1.17 12.88
C ALA A 16 4.34 0.91 12.62
N VAL A 17 4.89 -0.17 13.16
CA VAL A 17 6.29 -0.58 12.89
C VAL A 17 6.50 -0.88 11.41
N ILE A 18 5.58 -1.62 10.77
CA ILE A 18 5.67 -1.94 9.34
C ILE A 18 5.53 -0.66 8.49
N PHE A 19 4.63 0.24 8.87
CA PHE A 19 4.47 1.54 8.20
C PHE A 19 5.75 2.38 8.29
N LEU A 20 6.35 2.51 9.48
CA LEU A 20 7.62 3.21 9.66
C LEU A 20 8.77 2.55 8.90
N ALA A 21 8.85 1.22 8.91
CA ALA A 21 9.85 0.48 8.14
C ALA A 21 9.69 0.71 6.63
N THR A 22 8.45 0.78 6.14
CA THR A 22 8.14 1.09 4.73
C THR A 22 8.65 2.48 4.35
N LEU A 23 8.44 3.47 5.22
CA LEU A 23 8.92 4.83 5.01
C LEU A 23 10.46 4.89 4.98
N MET A 24 11.12 4.14 5.86
CA MET A 24 12.59 4.04 5.83
C MET A 24 13.08 3.39 4.53
N LEU A 25 12.44 2.30 4.08
CA LEU A 25 12.79 1.60 2.85
C LEU A 25 12.69 2.51 1.61
N MET A 26 11.73 3.43 1.60
CA MET A 26 11.55 4.39 0.52
C MET A 26 12.78 5.30 0.34
N HIS A 27 13.49 5.63 1.42
CA HIS A 27 14.68 6.49 1.36
C HIS A 27 16.00 5.70 1.23
N THR A 28 15.96 4.37 1.29
CA THR A 28 17.15 3.53 1.11
C THR A 28 17.31 3.12 -0.35
N SER A 29 18.48 3.36 -0.94
CA SER A 29 18.79 2.79 -2.24
C SER A 29 18.92 1.27 -2.15
N PHE A 30 18.29 0.55 -3.07
CA PHE A 30 18.39 -0.90 -3.11
C PHE A 30 19.68 -1.27 -3.88
N PRO A 31 20.57 -2.11 -3.34
CA PRO A 31 21.88 -2.37 -3.96
C PRO A 31 21.82 -2.91 -5.39
N LEU A 32 20.71 -3.57 -5.75
CA LEU A 32 20.47 -4.14 -7.08
C LEU A 32 19.74 -3.19 -8.04
N ILE A 33 19.27 -2.03 -7.58
CA ILE A 33 18.54 -1.04 -8.37
C ILE A 33 19.34 0.25 -8.37
N SER A 34 19.99 0.54 -9.49
CA SER A 34 20.88 1.70 -9.65
C SER A 34 20.16 3.00 -10.00
N SER A 35 18.95 2.94 -10.57
CA SER A 35 18.15 4.13 -10.89
C SER A 35 17.05 4.36 -9.85
N PRO A 36 16.92 5.57 -9.28
CA PRO A 36 15.80 5.96 -8.43
C PRO A 36 14.42 5.72 -9.08
N GLU A 37 14.33 5.87 -10.40
CA GLU A 37 13.08 5.70 -11.17
C GLU A 37 12.58 4.25 -11.19
N LEU A 38 13.47 3.29 -10.95
CA LEU A 38 13.15 1.86 -10.83
C LEU A 38 12.76 1.47 -9.41
N MET A 39 12.88 2.37 -8.42
CA MET A 39 12.48 2.02 -7.05
C MET A 39 10.97 1.78 -7.00
N PRO A 40 10.52 0.68 -6.37
CA PRO A 40 9.10 0.39 -6.27
C PRO A 40 8.38 1.43 -5.41
N ASP A 41 7.09 1.64 -5.67
CA ASP A 41 6.27 2.54 -4.85
C ASP A 41 5.88 1.84 -3.54
N TYR A 42 6.79 1.87 -2.56
CA TYR A 42 6.63 1.18 -1.27
C TYR A 42 5.33 1.58 -0.54
N CYS A 43 4.94 2.86 -0.58
CA CYS A 43 3.70 3.35 0.02
C CYS A 43 2.44 2.80 -0.68
N VAL A 44 2.47 2.72 -2.02
CA VAL A 44 1.40 2.10 -2.81
C VAL A 44 1.29 0.62 -2.47
N ALA A 45 2.39 -0.11 -2.54
CA ALA A 45 2.45 -1.53 -2.20
C ALA A 45 1.92 -1.82 -0.79
N LEU A 46 2.34 -1.04 0.21
CA LEU A 46 1.88 -1.20 1.58
C LEU A 46 0.38 -0.92 1.69
N SER A 47 -0.12 0.18 1.12
CA SER A 47 -1.53 0.56 1.23
C SER A 47 -2.46 -0.52 0.67
N VAL A 48 -2.14 -1.05 -0.51
CA VAL A 48 -2.90 -2.13 -1.14
C VAL A 48 -2.88 -3.36 -0.26
N ALA A 49 -1.70 -3.81 0.18
CA ALA A 49 -1.58 -5.00 1.01
C ALA A 49 -2.31 -4.85 2.36
N LEU A 50 -2.17 -3.70 3.02
CA LEU A 50 -2.76 -3.41 4.33
C LEU A 50 -4.30 -3.37 4.27
N ILE A 51 -4.83 -2.67 3.26
CA ILE A 51 -6.27 -2.50 3.04
C ILE A 51 -6.89 -3.82 2.56
N ALA A 52 -6.35 -4.45 1.51
CA ALA A 52 -6.92 -5.66 0.93
C ALA A 52 -6.84 -6.86 1.88
N SER A 53 -5.77 -6.94 2.69
CA SER A 53 -5.65 -7.99 3.69
C SER A 53 -6.53 -7.75 4.92
N ASN A 54 -7.18 -6.58 5.07
CA ASN A 54 -7.91 -6.18 6.28
C ASN A 54 -7.08 -6.40 7.56
N PHE A 55 -5.79 -6.07 7.54
CA PHE A 55 -4.87 -6.36 8.65
C PHE A 55 -5.15 -5.49 9.88
N LEU A 56 -5.46 -4.22 9.66
CA LEU A 56 -5.89 -3.28 10.69
C LEU A 56 -7.37 -2.95 10.48
N ASN A 57 -8.06 -2.63 11.58
CA ASN A 57 -9.40 -2.04 11.51
C ASN A 57 -9.30 -0.56 11.07
N LEU A 58 -9.11 -0.37 9.76
CA LEU A 58 -9.02 0.91 9.09
C LEU A 58 -10.42 1.43 8.75
N ASN A 59 -10.62 2.73 8.96
CA ASN A 59 -11.76 3.47 8.44
C ASN A 59 -11.24 4.57 7.50
N LEU A 60 -12.14 5.22 6.77
CA LEU A 60 -11.78 6.25 5.79
C LEU A 60 -10.86 7.35 6.39
N LEU A 61 -11.16 7.80 7.61
CA LEU A 61 -10.37 8.83 8.29
C LEU A 61 -8.92 8.36 8.57
N LYS A 62 -8.75 7.14 9.09
CA LYS A 62 -7.41 6.56 9.34
C LYS A 62 -6.62 6.40 8.04
N VAL A 63 -7.28 5.94 6.97
CA VAL A 63 -6.67 5.78 5.64
C VAL A 63 -6.21 7.13 5.10
N PHE A 64 -7.06 8.16 5.20
CA PHE A 64 -6.72 9.51 4.80
C PHE A 64 -5.53 10.06 5.59
N ILE A 65 -5.51 9.90 6.91
CA ILE A 65 -4.39 10.34 7.77
C ILE A 65 -3.09 9.61 7.41
N LEU A 66 -3.13 8.28 7.19
CA LEU A 66 -1.94 7.52 6.78
C LEU A 66 -1.40 7.99 5.43
N GLY A 67 -2.29 8.31 4.49
CA GLY A 67 -1.89 8.87 3.21
C GLY A 67 -1.28 10.27 3.34
N LEU A 68 -1.86 11.16 4.16
CA LEU A 68 -1.27 12.47 4.46
C LEU A 68 0.11 12.37 5.12
N ILE A 69 0.30 11.43 6.05
CA ILE A 69 1.62 11.18 6.64
C ILE A 69 2.59 10.73 5.55
N SER A 70 2.14 9.87 4.64
CA SER A 70 2.96 9.43 3.50
C SER A 70 3.32 10.62 2.61
N ASP A 71 2.37 11.51 2.31
CA ASP A 71 2.60 12.72 1.51
C ASP A 71 3.67 13.63 2.12
N ILE A 72 3.59 13.89 3.43
CA ILE A 72 4.55 14.75 4.15
C ILE A 72 5.96 14.16 4.11
N LEU A 73 6.08 12.84 4.21
CA LEU A 73 7.37 12.15 4.30
C LEU A 73 7.98 11.85 2.93
N VAL A 74 7.15 11.58 1.92
CA VAL A 74 7.59 11.41 0.53
C VAL A 74 8.04 12.74 -0.05
N GLY A 75 7.32 13.83 0.25
CA GLY A 75 7.71 15.18 -0.12
C GLY A 75 7.45 15.57 -1.58
N GLU A 76 6.72 14.75 -2.36
CA GLU A 76 6.36 15.08 -3.75
C GLU A 76 5.17 16.04 -3.84
N LEU A 77 3.99 15.64 -3.35
CA LEU A 77 2.76 16.42 -3.46
C LEU A 77 1.81 16.14 -2.29
N ILE A 78 1.44 17.18 -1.54
CA ILE A 78 0.49 17.04 -0.42
C ILE A 78 -0.89 16.61 -0.97
N GLY A 79 -1.41 15.50 -0.46
CA GLY A 79 -2.72 14.97 -0.81
C GLY A 79 -2.70 13.88 -1.88
N GLN A 80 -1.55 13.57 -2.50
CA GLN A 80 -1.46 12.57 -3.58
C GLN A 80 -1.68 11.16 -3.05
N TYR A 81 -0.89 10.71 -2.09
CA TYR A 81 -1.04 9.42 -1.41
C TYR A 81 -2.31 9.38 -0.57
N ALA A 82 -2.74 10.50 0.03
CA ALA A 82 -4.05 10.58 0.69
C ALA A 82 -5.20 10.20 -0.26
N LEU A 83 -5.19 10.75 -1.48
CA LEU A 83 -6.18 10.43 -2.51
C LEU A 83 -6.05 8.98 -2.99
N ILE A 84 -4.83 8.51 -3.29
CA ILE A 84 -4.59 7.13 -3.73
C ILE A 84 -5.08 6.12 -2.69
N PHE A 85 -4.79 6.35 -1.41
CA PHE A 85 -5.18 5.46 -0.32
C PHE A 85 -6.71 5.41 -0.17
N ILE A 86 -7.39 6.55 -0.31
CA ILE A 86 -8.86 6.59 -0.34
C ILE A 86 -9.42 5.79 -1.51
N ILE A 87 -8.86 5.94 -2.72
CA ILE A 87 -9.30 5.19 -3.90
C ILE A 87 -9.14 3.68 -3.66
N VAL A 88 -7.97 3.24 -3.19
CA VAL A 88 -7.71 1.83 -2.87
C VAL A 88 -8.68 1.30 -1.81
N TYR A 89 -8.94 2.07 -0.76
CA TYR A 89 -9.90 1.70 0.28
C TYR A 89 -11.32 1.54 -0.27
N PHE A 90 -11.78 2.50 -1.08
CA PHE A 90 -13.10 2.46 -1.66
C PHE A 90 -13.25 1.31 -2.67
N SER A 91 -12.26 1.09 -3.54
CA SER A 91 -12.22 -0.03 -4.47
C SER A 91 -12.21 -1.38 -3.74
N SER A 92 -11.43 -1.51 -2.66
CA SER A 92 -11.42 -2.72 -1.83
C SER A 92 -12.77 -2.95 -1.16
N PHE A 93 -13.43 -1.90 -0.67
CA PHE A 93 -14.77 -1.98 -0.11
C PHE A 93 -15.80 -2.46 -1.13
N ILE A 94 -15.79 -1.91 -2.36
CA ILE A 94 -16.66 -2.37 -3.45
C ILE A 94 -16.38 -3.84 -3.77
N PHE A 95 -15.12 -4.21 -3.97
CA PHE A 95 -14.74 -5.58 -4.27
C PHE A 95 -15.21 -6.55 -3.20
N ASN A 96 -14.97 -6.28 -1.92
CA ASN A 96 -15.40 -7.17 -0.84
C ASN A 96 -16.92 -7.20 -0.65
N LYS A 97 -17.64 -6.16 -1.10
CA LYS A 97 -19.11 -6.12 -1.05
C LYS A 97 -19.76 -6.94 -2.16
N TYR A 98 -19.20 -6.95 -3.37
CA TYR A 98 -19.81 -7.57 -4.54
C TYR A 98 -19.13 -8.87 -5.00
N LEU A 99 -17.89 -9.12 -4.58
CA LEU A 99 -17.09 -10.28 -4.98
C LEU A 99 -16.66 -11.08 -3.74
N PHE A 100 -16.86 -12.40 -3.80
CA PHE A 100 -16.42 -13.33 -2.75
C PHE A 100 -15.03 -13.88 -3.07
N PHE A 101 -13.98 -13.28 -2.51
CA PHE A 101 -12.61 -13.76 -2.67
C PHE A 101 -12.30 -14.88 -1.67
N THR A 102 -12.54 -16.13 -2.08
CA THR A 102 -12.34 -17.30 -1.20
C THR A 102 -11.03 -18.05 -1.45
N SER A 103 -10.50 -17.99 -2.68
CA SER A 103 -9.29 -18.71 -3.06
C SER A 103 -8.04 -17.83 -3.05
N ALA A 104 -6.86 -18.43 -2.84
CA ALA A 104 -5.58 -17.71 -2.91
C ALA A 104 -5.37 -17.00 -4.25
N ARG A 105 -5.83 -17.60 -5.37
CA ARG A 105 -5.80 -16.97 -6.70
C ARG A 105 -6.68 -15.73 -6.79
N MET A 106 -7.88 -15.80 -6.22
CA MET A 106 -8.81 -14.66 -6.18
C MET A 106 -8.23 -13.51 -5.34
N ILE A 107 -7.64 -13.81 -4.19
CA ILE A 107 -6.98 -12.79 -3.34
C ILE A 107 -5.80 -12.15 -4.08
N PHE A 108 -4.99 -12.94 -4.78
CA PHE A 108 -3.91 -12.41 -5.62
C PHE A 108 -4.45 -11.47 -6.71
N ILE A 109 -5.50 -11.87 -7.43
CA ILE A 109 -6.15 -11.03 -8.45
C ILE A 109 -6.68 -9.73 -7.84
N GLN A 110 -7.27 -9.78 -6.64
CA GLN A 110 -7.73 -8.57 -5.94
C GLN A 110 -6.57 -7.60 -5.68
N HIS A 111 -5.44 -8.09 -5.16
CA HIS A 111 -4.26 -7.25 -4.91
C HIS A 111 -3.70 -6.68 -6.21
N LEU A 112 -3.64 -7.48 -7.27
CA LEU A 112 -3.19 -7.03 -8.59
C LEU A 112 -4.07 -5.90 -9.13
N ILE A 113 -5.40 -6.06 -9.10
CA ILE A 113 -6.34 -5.05 -9.60
C ILE A 113 -6.23 -3.77 -8.76
N LEU A 114 -6.20 -3.89 -7.42
CA LEU A 114 -6.07 -2.72 -6.54
C LEU A 114 -4.74 -1.98 -6.74
N LEU A 115 -3.65 -2.71 -6.97
CA LEU A 115 -2.35 -2.14 -7.30
C LEU A 115 -2.40 -1.36 -8.61
N LEU A 116 -2.98 -1.94 -9.67
CA LEU A 116 -3.13 -1.26 -10.95
C LEU A 116 -3.98 0.01 -10.83
N ILE A 117 -5.05 -0.01 -10.04
CA ILE A 117 -5.87 1.18 -9.74
C ILE A 117 -5.02 2.25 -9.04
N ALA A 118 -4.22 1.85 -8.04
CA ALA A 118 -3.39 2.77 -7.28
C ALA A 118 -2.29 3.41 -8.14
N GLU A 119 -1.58 2.60 -8.92
CA GLU A 119 -0.54 3.02 -9.85
C GLU A 119 -1.11 3.92 -10.95
N LEU A 120 -2.28 3.60 -11.50
CA LEU A 120 -2.96 4.47 -12.47
C LEU A 120 -3.33 5.82 -11.84
N SER A 121 -3.78 5.83 -10.58
CA SER A 121 -4.10 7.06 -9.85
C SER A 121 -2.85 7.89 -9.59
N LEU A 122 -1.73 7.25 -9.24
CA LEU A 122 -0.43 7.90 -9.06
C LEU A 122 0.08 8.50 -10.37
N PHE A 123 -0.03 7.77 -11.49
CA PHE A 123 0.33 8.24 -12.82
C PHE A 123 -0.50 9.47 -13.23
N MET A 124 -1.83 9.40 -13.13
CA MET A 124 -2.73 10.49 -13.52
C MET A 124 -2.51 11.75 -12.70
N THR A 125 -2.28 11.62 -11.38
CA THR A 125 -1.97 12.76 -10.52
C THR A 125 -0.60 13.35 -10.84
N SER A 126 0.41 12.52 -11.09
CA SER A 126 1.75 12.98 -11.47
C SER A 126 1.75 13.78 -12.77
N ILE A 127 1.02 13.32 -13.80
CA ILE A 127 0.86 14.06 -15.06
C ILE A 127 0.12 15.38 -14.83
N SER A 128 -0.96 15.35 -14.05
CA SER A 128 -1.81 16.52 -13.81
C SER A 128 -1.06 17.66 -13.12
N TYR A 129 -0.10 17.33 -12.24
CA TYR A 129 0.73 18.29 -11.53
C TYR A 129 2.14 18.44 -12.13
N GLN A 130 2.38 17.91 -13.33
CA GLN A 130 3.65 18.01 -14.06
C GLN A 130 4.87 17.60 -13.21
N LEU A 131 4.72 16.54 -12.41
CA LEU A 131 5.85 15.97 -11.67
C LEU A 131 6.85 15.40 -12.67
N ASP A 132 8.11 15.82 -12.55
CA ASP A 132 9.21 15.41 -13.42
C ASP A 132 9.56 13.94 -13.12
N LYS A 133 8.98 13.02 -13.91
CA LYS A 133 9.16 11.58 -13.78
C LYS A 133 9.50 10.98 -15.14
N ASP A 134 10.55 10.16 -15.19
CA ASP A 134 10.81 9.34 -16.38
C ASP A 134 9.82 8.16 -16.42
N TYR A 135 8.94 8.19 -17.42
CA TYR A 135 7.94 7.15 -17.64
C TYR A 135 8.45 5.97 -18.46
N SER A 136 9.68 6.04 -19.00
CA SER A 136 10.25 4.99 -19.86
C SER A 136 10.36 3.64 -19.15
N LEU A 137 10.57 3.66 -17.82
CA LEU A 137 10.73 2.48 -16.98
C LEU A 137 9.50 2.18 -16.10
N TYR A 138 8.39 2.89 -16.29
CA TYR A 138 7.20 2.79 -15.42
C TYR A 138 6.61 1.38 -15.36
N GLY A 139 6.64 0.65 -16.48
CA GLY A 139 6.18 -0.74 -16.51
C GLY A 139 7.00 -1.68 -15.61
N ILE A 140 8.32 -1.49 -15.56
CA ILE A 140 9.20 -2.27 -14.68
C ILE A 140 8.95 -1.88 -13.22
N LYS A 141 8.76 -0.59 -12.95
CA LYS A 141 8.41 -0.07 -11.63
C LYS A 141 7.14 -0.74 -11.08
N ILE A 142 6.06 -0.85 -11.87
CA ILE A 142 4.82 -1.54 -11.48
C ILE A 142 5.10 -3.01 -11.09
N ILE A 143 5.93 -3.72 -11.87
CA ILE A 143 6.29 -5.12 -11.57
C ILE A 143 7.01 -5.21 -10.23
N LEU A 144 7.95 -4.30 -9.95
CA LEU A 144 8.66 -4.25 -8.68
C LEU A 144 7.71 -3.90 -7.52
N THR A 145 6.82 -2.91 -7.70
CA THR A 145 5.79 -2.57 -6.71
C THR A 145 4.90 -3.77 -6.41
N LEU A 146 4.53 -4.56 -7.43
CA LEU A 146 3.75 -5.78 -7.24
C LEU A 146 4.50 -6.81 -6.41
N LEU A 147 5.78 -7.05 -6.67
CA LEU A 147 6.58 -7.99 -5.88
C LEU A 147 6.65 -7.58 -4.40
N ILE A 148 6.85 -6.29 -4.13
CA ILE A 148 6.83 -5.75 -2.75
C ILE A 148 5.44 -5.91 -2.12
N CYS A 149 4.37 -5.62 -2.88
CA CYS A 149 2.99 -5.78 -2.42
C CYS A 149 2.68 -7.23 -2.01
N LEU A 150 3.14 -8.21 -2.80
CA LEU A 150 2.98 -9.63 -2.46
C LEU A 150 3.79 -10.03 -1.23
N GLY A 151 4.98 -9.45 -1.05
CA GLY A 151 5.76 -9.57 0.17
C GLY A 151 4.98 -9.11 1.40
N TYR A 152 4.39 -7.90 1.35
CA TYR A 152 3.53 -7.40 2.43
C TYR A 152 2.29 -8.25 2.65
N GLN A 153 1.62 -8.69 1.59
CA GLN A 153 0.47 -9.59 1.69
C GLN A 153 0.83 -10.87 2.46
N LYS A 154 1.95 -11.51 2.12
CA LYS A 154 2.42 -12.73 2.79
C LYS A 154 2.78 -12.46 4.25
N LEU A 155 3.43 -11.33 4.53
CA LEU A 155 3.74 -10.91 5.89
C LEU A 155 2.47 -10.73 6.74
N PHE A 156 1.47 -10.01 6.23
CA PHE A 156 0.21 -9.80 6.95
C PHE A 156 -0.59 -11.09 7.14
N GLN A 157 -0.60 -11.99 6.16
CA GLN A 157 -1.21 -13.32 6.31
C GLN A 157 -0.52 -14.13 7.42
N TYR A 158 0.81 -14.13 7.44
CA TYR A 158 1.58 -14.82 8.47
C TYR A 158 1.30 -14.27 9.88
N LEU A 159 1.28 -12.94 10.02
CA LEU A 159 1.01 -12.27 11.29
C LEU A 159 -0.42 -12.53 11.78
N LYS A 160 -1.41 -12.55 10.89
CA LYS A 160 -2.79 -12.91 11.23
C LYS A 160 -2.93 -14.34 11.74
N ASN A 161 -2.20 -15.29 11.16
CA ASN A 161 -2.28 -16.69 11.57
C ASN A 161 -1.63 -16.96 12.94
N LYS A 162 -0.80 -16.04 13.44
CA LYS A 162 -0.09 -16.17 14.73
C LYS A 162 -0.83 -15.54 15.91
N ASN A 163 -1.77 -14.63 15.67
CA ASN A 163 -2.53 -13.90 16.68
C ASN A 163 -3.89 -14.55 16.96
#